data_AF-A0A847RS83-F1
#
_entry.id   AF-A0A847RS83-F1
#
_cell.length_a   1.000
_cell.length_b   1.000
_cell.length_c   1.000
_cell.angle_alpha   90.00
_cell.angle_beta   90.00
_cell.angle_gamma   90.00
#
_symmetry.space_group_name_H-M   'P 1'
#
loop_
_entity.id
_entity.type
_entity.pdbx_description
1 polymer ?
#
loop_
_entity_poly.entity_id
_entity_poly.type
_entity_poly.pdbx_seq_one_letter_code
_entity_poly.pdbx_strand_id
1 'polypeptide(L)'
;MERKLPLIDIEGTGFLVDVLREELRQKDNAANRISFSAFYQEGEGYTFLYDKVEKNSPQELSEHIPAPNAPPLDSSRYVWVTLAALMELDPVGIALKYNIPIELLCGEHAPPGLPPDWEDDEEEDLDDILQ
;
A
#
# COMPACT_ATOMS: atom_id res chain seq x y z
N MET A 1 -14.43 -15.48 -8.54
CA MET A 1 -15.21 -14.27 -8.20
C MET A 1 -14.23 -13.11 -8.26
N GLU A 2 -14.49 -12.09 -9.07
CA GLU A 2 -13.73 -10.84 -9.01
C GLU A 2 -14.23 -10.04 -7.80
N ARG A 3 -13.31 -9.68 -6.88
CA ARG A 3 -13.64 -8.83 -5.74
C ARG A 3 -13.82 -7.39 -6.19
N LYS A 4 -14.68 -6.63 -5.52
CA LYS A 4 -14.84 -5.20 -5.78
C LYS A 4 -13.67 -4.44 -5.14
N LEU A 5 -12.88 -3.76 -5.97
CA LEU A 5 -11.77 -2.94 -5.48
C LEU A 5 -12.27 -1.57 -5.00
N PRO A 6 -11.70 -1.05 -3.90
CA PRO A 6 -11.93 0.31 -3.44
C PRO A 6 -11.53 1.32 -4.52
N LEU A 7 -12.31 2.38 -4.68
CA LEU A 7 -12.03 3.49 -5.60
C LEU A 7 -11.74 4.73 -4.78
N ILE A 8 -10.57 5.32 -4.99
CA ILE A 8 -10.15 6.60 -4.42
C ILE A 8 -10.00 7.65 -5.51
N ASP A 9 -10.15 8.92 -5.14
CA ASP A 9 -9.88 10.06 -6.02
C ASP A 9 -8.53 10.66 -5.64
N ILE A 10 -7.68 10.90 -6.64
CA ILE A 10 -6.42 11.62 -6.50
C ILE A 10 -6.42 12.72 -7.55
N GLU A 11 -6.55 13.97 -7.13
CA GLU A 11 -6.59 15.16 -8.00
C GLU A 11 -7.59 15.01 -9.16
N GLY A 12 -8.79 14.49 -8.89
CA GLY A 12 -9.84 14.28 -9.90
C GLY A 12 -9.63 13.07 -10.81
N THR A 13 -8.63 12.23 -10.52
CA THR A 13 -8.39 10.97 -11.22
C THR A 13 -8.73 9.79 -10.32
N GLY A 14 -9.63 8.92 -10.78
CA GLY A 14 -10.03 7.73 -10.03
C GLY A 14 -9.01 6.59 -10.12
N PHE A 15 -8.61 6.05 -8.97
CA PHE A 15 -7.73 4.90 -8.84
C PHE A 15 -8.37 3.77 -8.04
N LEU A 16 -8.27 2.56 -8.57
CA LEU A 16 -8.60 1.34 -7.87
C LEU A 16 -7.41 0.94 -7.00
N VAL A 17 -7.65 0.78 -5.70
CA VAL A 17 -6.64 0.29 -4.75
C VAL A 17 -6.62 -1.23 -4.83
N ASP A 18 -5.49 -1.84 -5.21
CA ASP A 18 -5.36 -3.29 -5.27
C ASP A 18 -4.20 -3.78 -4.42
N VAL A 19 -4.46 -4.05 -3.15
CA VAL A 19 -3.44 -4.53 -2.20
C VAL A 19 -2.84 -5.86 -2.60
N LEU A 20 -3.61 -6.74 -3.25
CA LEU A 20 -3.10 -8.04 -3.72
C LEU A 20 -2.01 -7.89 -4.77
N ARG A 21 -2.06 -6.83 -5.56
CA ARG A 21 -1.10 -6.51 -6.60
C ARG A 21 -0.12 -5.40 -6.20
N GLU A 22 -0.29 -4.88 -4.99
CA GLU A 22 0.52 -3.80 -4.43
C GLU A 22 0.58 -2.56 -5.34
N GLU A 23 -0.55 -2.20 -5.94
CA GLU A 23 -0.60 -1.09 -6.91
C GLU A 23 -1.92 -0.31 -6.85
N LEU A 24 -1.84 0.98 -7.17
CA LEU A 24 -2.99 1.75 -7.63
C LEU A 24 -3.14 1.55 -9.14
N ARG A 25 -4.35 1.27 -9.61
CA ARG A 25 -4.66 1.18 -11.04
C ARG A 25 -5.63 2.27 -11.44
N GLN A 26 -5.27 3.08 -12.42
CA GLN A 26 -6.19 4.12 -12.90
C GLN A 26 -7.46 3.46 -13.47
N LYS A 27 -8.63 3.93 -13.00
CA LYS A 27 -9.93 3.36 -13.35
C LYS A 27 -10.18 3.36 -14.86
N ASP A 28 -9.85 4.46 -15.53
CA ASP A 28 -10.10 4.66 -16.96
C ASP A 28 -8.91 4.23 -17.85
N ASN A 29 -7.78 3.83 -17.25
CA ASN A 29 -6.60 3.37 -17.97
C ASN A 29 -5.81 2.35 -17.13
N ALA A 30 -6.16 1.08 -17.20
CA ALA A 30 -5.53 0.02 -16.41
C ALA A 30 -4.03 -0.24 -16.73
N ALA A 31 -3.49 0.35 -17.80
CA ALA A 31 -2.05 0.33 -18.07
C ALA A 31 -1.29 1.36 -17.22
N ASN A 32 -1.97 2.42 -16.78
CA ASN A 32 -1.41 3.40 -15.85
C ASN A 32 -1.51 2.88 -14.41
N ARG A 33 -0.37 2.49 -13.84
CA ARG A 33 -0.26 1.86 -12.54
C ARG A 33 0.80 2.55 -11.70
N ILE A 34 0.52 2.68 -10.41
CA ILE A 34 1.45 3.24 -9.43
C ILE A 34 1.72 2.14 -8.41
N SER A 35 2.94 1.61 -8.40
CA SER A 35 3.37 0.59 -7.44
C SER A 35 3.41 1.19 -6.02
N PHE A 36 3.02 0.41 -5.01
CA PHE A 36 3.16 0.81 -3.61
C PHE A 36 4.62 0.90 -3.16
N SER A 37 5.56 0.33 -3.93
CA SER A 37 6.99 0.62 -3.77
C SER A 37 7.32 2.12 -3.94
N ALA A 38 6.38 2.89 -4.50
CA ALA A 38 6.40 4.35 -4.58
C ALA A 38 6.16 5.11 -3.31
N PHE A 39 5.73 4.41 -2.27
CA PHE A 39 5.16 5.07 -1.13
C PHE A 39 6.17 5.08 0.00
N TYR A 40 6.26 6.22 0.66
CA TYR A 40 6.92 6.37 1.93
C TYR A 40 5.89 6.10 3.02
N GLN A 41 6.25 5.26 3.99
CA GLN A 41 5.40 5.06 5.16
C GLN A 41 5.37 6.35 5.99
N GLU A 42 4.17 6.84 6.27
CA GLU A 42 3.94 8.05 7.07
C GLU A 42 2.87 7.75 8.13
N GLY A 43 3.33 7.53 9.36
CA GLY A 43 2.44 7.07 10.44
C GLY A 43 1.83 5.71 10.10
N GLU A 44 0.50 5.65 10.13
CA GLU A 44 -0.28 4.45 9.76
C GLU A 44 -0.59 4.39 8.25
N GLY A 45 -0.34 5.49 7.53
CA GLY A 45 -0.63 5.63 6.11
C GLY A 45 0.62 5.63 5.24
N TYR A 46 0.42 6.10 4.03
CA TYR A 46 1.42 6.08 2.97
C TYR A 46 1.39 7.39 2.20
N THR A 47 2.54 8.00 1.98
CA THR A 47 2.66 9.23 1.19
C THR A 47 3.52 9.03 -0.03
N PHE A 48 3.16 9.66 -1.14
CA PHE A 48 3.93 9.60 -2.38
C PHE A 48 3.75 10.85 -3.21
N LEU A 49 4.71 11.09 -4.11
CA LEU A 49 4.66 12.21 -5.02
C LEU A 49 3.83 11.85 -6.26
N TYR A 50 2.85 12.67 -6.57
CA TYR A 50 1.96 12.48 -7.71
C TYR A 50 2.18 13.55 -8.77
N ASP A 51 2.36 13.14 -10.03
CA ASP A 51 2.39 14.01 -11.21
C ASP A 51 0.97 14.18 -11.76
N LYS A 52 0.42 15.39 -11.68
CA LYS A 52 -0.94 15.72 -12.14
C LYS A 52 -1.11 15.63 -13.66
N VAL A 53 -0.02 15.72 -14.43
CA VAL A 53 -0.02 15.67 -15.90
C VAL A 53 0.00 14.22 -16.36
N GLU A 54 0.99 13.46 -15.90
CA GLU A 54 1.15 12.03 -16.26
C GLU A 54 0.16 11.12 -15.52
N LYS A 55 -0.45 11.63 -14.45
CA LYS A 55 -1.35 10.90 -13.55
C LYS A 55 -0.68 9.65 -12.97
N ASN A 56 0.61 9.75 -12.64
CA ASN A 56 1.43 8.67 -12.11
C ASN A 56 2.42 9.22 -11.06
N SER A 57 3.18 8.35 -10.39
CA SER A 57 4.34 8.71 -9.59
C SER A 57 5.61 8.74 -10.44
N PRO A 58 6.48 9.77 -10.31
CA PRO A 58 7.71 9.91 -11.08
C PRO A 58 8.86 9.00 -10.60
N GLN A 59 8.55 7.90 -9.91
CA GLN A 59 9.51 7.09 -9.14
C GLN A 59 10.75 6.61 -9.88
N GLU A 60 10.63 6.30 -11.16
CA GLU A 60 11.73 5.81 -11.99
C GLU A 60 12.62 6.94 -12.55
N LEU A 61 12.18 8.21 -12.45
CA LEU A 61 12.68 9.30 -13.29
C LEU A 61 13.55 10.34 -12.59
N SER A 62 13.78 10.31 -11.28
CA SER A 62 14.67 11.35 -10.72
C SER A 62 15.45 10.96 -9.47
N GLU A 63 16.77 11.15 -9.56
CA GLU A 63 17.71 11.32 -8.44
C GLU A 63 17.40 12.56 -7.57
N HIS A 64 16.25 13.21 -7.79
CA HIS A 64 15.86 14.51 -7.22
C HIS A 64 14.42 14.53 -6.69
N ILE A 65 13.85 13.38 -6.30
CA ILE A 65 12.60 13.42 -5.54
C ILE A 65 12.91 14.09 -4.19
N PRO A 66 12.28 15.23 -3.88
CA PRO A 66 12.46 15.87 -2.58
C PRO A 66 11.99 14.93 -1.47
N ALA A 67 12.53 15.09 -0.27
CA ALA A 67 12.07 14.29 0.86
C ALA A 67 10.54 14.43 1.03
N PRO A 68 9.84 13.36 1.46
CA PRO A 68 8.43 13.47 1.84
C PRO A 68 8.27 14.62 2.84
N ASN A 69 7.22 15.43 2.66
CA ASN A 69 6.93 16.67 3.41
C ASN A 69 7.74 17.92 3.06
N ALA A 70 8.68 17.85 2.12
CA ALA A 70 9.22 19.07 1.49
C ALA A 70 8.31 19.52 0.34
N PRO A 71 8.13 20.83 0.12
CA PRO A 71 7.38 21.31 -1.05
C PRO A 71 8.04 20.79 -2.34
N PRO A 72 7.27 20.26 -3.29
CA PRO A 72 7.82 19.82 -4.56
C PRO A 72 8.42 20.99 -5.33
N LEU A 73 9.44 20.72 -6.14
CA LEU A 73 10.14 21.74 -6.93
C LEU A 73 9.19 22.52 -7.85
N ASP A 74 8.16 21.84 -8.36
CA ASP A 74 7.07 22.41 -9.14
C ASP A 74 5.71 21.96 -8.59
N SER A 75 5.16 22.73 -7.65
CA SER A 75 3.83 22.49 -7.07
C SER A 75 2.68 22.64 -8.09
N SER A 76 2.92 23.24 -9.26
CA SER A 76 1.90 23.31 -10.31
C SER A 76 1.70 21.97 -11.00
N ARG A 77 2.76 21.14 -11.05
CA ARG A 77 2.77 19.81 -11.65
C ARG A 77 2.68 18.68 -10.64
N TYR A 78 3.41 18.79 -9.54
CA TYR A 78 3.52 17.72 -8.54
C TYR A 78 2.80 18.07 -7.24
N VAL A 79 2.30 17.04 -6.56
CA VAL A 79 1.67 17.16 -5.23
C VAL A 79 1.97 15.92 -4.40
N TRP A 80 2.14 16.09 -3.08
CA TRP A 80 2.21 14.96 -2.16
C TRP A 80 0.81 14.48 -1.83
N VAL A 81 0.59 13.18 -1.98
CA VAL A 81 -0.68 12.51 -1.72
C VAL A 81 -0.48 11.55 -0.56
N THR A 82 -1.25 11.73 0.51
CA THR A 82 -1.27 10.81 1.65
C THR A 82 -2.52 9.93 1.57
N LEU A 83 -2.29 8.63 1.57
CA LEU A 83 -3.27 7.57 1.64
C LEU A 83 -3.39 7.04 3.06
N ALA A 84 -4.60 6.64 3.44
CA ALA A 84 -4.85 5.90 4.67
C ALA A 84 -4.16 4.53 4.66
N ALA A 85 -4.15 3.85 5.81
CA ALA A 85 -3.59 2.51 5.93
C ALA A 85 -4.22 1.57 4.89
N LEU A 86 -3.43 0.65 4.31
CA LEU A 86 -3.94 -0.32 3.34
C LEU A 86 -5.03 -1.23 3.94
N MET A 87 -4.98 -1.46 5.26
CA MET A 87 -6.02 -2.18 6.00
C MET A 87 -7.35 -1.43 6.04
N GLU A 88 -7.34 -0.09 6.05
CA GLU A 88 -8.54 0.72 6.00
C GLU A 88 -9.06 0.85 4.56
N LEU A 89 -8.14 1.03 3.60
CA LEU A 89 -8.50 1.21 2.21
C LEU A 89 -9.05 -0.08 1.61
N ASP A 90 -8.37 -1.20 1.83
CA ASP A 90 -8.65 -2.49 1.21
C ASP A 90 -8.48 -3.67 2.18
N PRO A 91 -9.34 -3.78 3.22
CA PRO A 91 -9.23 -4.82 4.24
C PRO A 91 -9.36 -6.22 3.63
N VAL A 92 -10.20 -6.39 2.60
CA VAL A 92 -10.36 -7.65 1.88
C VAL A 92 -9.06 -8.04 1.16
N GLY A 93 -8.33 -7.06 0.62
CA GLY A 93 -7.06 -7.29 -0.06
C GLY A 93 -5.98 -7.74 0.91
N ILE A 94 -5.90 -7.09 2.08
CA ILE A 94 -5.01 -7.49 3.17
C ILE A 94 -5.35 -8.91 3.67
N ALA A 95 -6.62 -9.18 3.96
CA ALA A 95 -7.10 -10.49 4.38
C ALA A 95 -6.65 -11.60 3.42
N LEU A 96 -6.88 -11.41 2.12
CA LEU A 96 -6.49 -12.38 1.11
C LEU A 96 -4.97 -12.50 0.95
N LYS A 97 -4.22 -11.39 1.02
CA LYS A 97 -2.77 -11.39 0.86
C LYS A 97 -2.05 -12.14 1.98
N TYR A 98 -2.48 -11.91 3.22
CA TYR A 98 -1.85 -12.48 4.41
C TYR A 98 -2.59 -13.70 4.96
N ASN A 99 -3.61 -14.19 4.23
CA ASN A 99 -4.47 -15.30 4.66
C ASN A 99 -5.09 -15.08 6.06
N ILE A 100 -5.50 -13.84 6.33
CA ILE A 100 -6.13 -13.43 7.59
C ILE A 100 -7.66 -13.43 7.40
N PRO A 101 -8.45 -14.04 8.30
CA PRO A 101 -9.90 -13.89 8.30
C PRO A 101 -10.32 -12.42 8.35
N ILE A 102 -11.16 -11.98 7.41
CA ILE A 102 -11.59 -10.58 7.28
C ILE A 102 -12.25 -10.03 8.57
N GLU A 103 -12.88 -10.92 9.35
CA GLU A 103 -13.51 -10.63 10.64
C GLU A 103 -12.51 -10.12 11.70
N LEU A 104 -11.21 -10.48 11.57
CA LEU A 104 -10.16 -9.99 12.45
C LEU A 104 -9.70 -8.57 12.10
N LEU A 105 -9.91 -8.14 10.86
CA LEU A 105 -9.52 -6.81 10.37
C LEU A 105 -10.66 -5.80 10.57
N CYS A 106 -11.91 -6.23 10.42
CA CYS A 106 -13.09 -5.43 10.72
C CYS A 106 -13.47 -5.63 12.19
N GLY A 107 -12.88 -4.85 13.09
CA GLY A 107 -12.93 -5.03 14.55
C GLY A 107 -14.30 -4.98 15.25
N GLU A 108 -15.23 -5.87 14.92
CA GLU A 108 -16.47 -6.08 15.67
C GLU A 108 -16.67 -7.49 16.22
N HIS A 109 -15.78 -8.46 15.97
CA HIS A 109 -15.66 -9.65 16.81
C HIS A 109 -14.30 -10.32 16.59
N ALA A 110 -13.39 -10.17 17.55
CA ALA A 110 -12.37 -11.19 17.74
C ALA A 110 -13.12 -12.52 17.97
N PRO A 111 -12.93 -13.56 17.13
CA PRO A 111 -13.54 -14.84 17.36
C PRO A 111 -13.05 -15.36 18.73
N PRO A 112 -13.95 -15.74 19.65
CA PRO A 112 -13.54 -16.28 20.92
C PRO A 112 -12.82 -17.61 20.67
N GLY A 113 -11.50 -17.62 20.86
CA GLY A 113 -10.70 -18.85 20.88
C GLY A 113 -9.73 -19.08 19.72
N LEU A 114 -9.36 -18.06 18.94
CA LEU A 114 -8.14 -18.18 18.13
C LEU A 114 -6.93 -18.09 19.08
N PRO A 115 -6.13 -19.15 19.26
CA PRO A 115 -4.85 -19.02 19.93
C PRO A 115 -3.99 -18.05 19.12
N PRO A 116 -3.09 -17.29 19.77
CA PRO A 116 -2.11 -16.50 19.05
C PRO A 116 -1.16 -17.47 18.33
N ASP A 117 -1.45 -17.78 17.06
CA ASP A 117 -0.48 -18.39 16.12
C ASP A 117 0.56 -17.32 15.71
N TRP A 118 1.25 -16.78 16.71
CA TRP A 118 2.60 -16.27 16.56
C TRP A 118 3.53 -17.36 17.07
N GLU A 119 3.49 -18.54 16.43
CA GLU A 119 4.68 -19.37 16.43
C GLU A 119 5.71 -18.54 15.66
N ASP A 120 6.60 -17.89 16.42
CA ASP A 120 7.96 -17.61 16.00
C ASP A 120 8.43 -18.80 15.15
N ASP A 121 8.50 -18.63 13.83
CA ASP A 121 9.32 -19.51 12.99
C ASP A 121 10.73 -19.38 13.57
N GLU A 122 11.10 -20.38 14.37
CA GLU A 122 12.39 -20.53 15.01
C GLU A 122 13.48 -20.24 13.96
N GLU A 123 14.39 -19.31 14.28
CA GLU A 123 15.69 -19.23 13.61
C GLU A 123 16.37 -20.61 13.73
N GLU A 124 16.22 -21.46 12.70
CA GLU A 124 17.15 -22.55 12.46
C GLU A 124 18.49 -21.96 12.01
N ASP A 125 19.27 -21.42 12.94
CA ASP A 125 20.70 -21.19 12.74
C ASP A 125 21.53 -22.26 13.46
N LEU A 126 21.77 -23.30 12.66
CA LEU A 126 22.96 -24.14 12.55
C LEU A 126 24.22 -23.63 13.27
N ASP A 127 24.44 -24.06 14.52
CA ASP A 127 25.77 -24.03 15.16
C ASP A 127 26.12 -25.39 15.81
N ASP A 128 25.89 -26.48 15.06
CA ASP A 128 26.55 -27.79 15.27
C ASP A 128 27.47 -28.13 14.08
N ILE A 129 28.27 -27.16 13.61
CA ILE A 129 29.43 -27.42 12.73
C ILE A 129 30.59 -26.47 13.11
N LEU A 130 31.58 -27.03 13.83
CA LEU A 130 32.95 -26.54 14.10
C LEU A 130 33.22 -25.77 15.41
N GLN A 131 33.29 -26.48 16.56
CA GLN A 131 34.56 -26.88 17.22
C GLN A 131 34.34 -27.45 18.63
#